data_AF-A0A2V6PFN1-F1
#
_entry.id   AF-A0A2V6PFN1-F1
#
_cell.length_a   1.000
_cell.length_b   1.000
_cell.length_c   1.000
_cell.angle_alpha   90.00
_cell.angle_beta   90.00
_cell.angle_gamma   90.00
#
_symmetry.space_group_name_H-M   'P 1'
#
loop_
_entity.id
_entity.type
_entity.pdbx_description
1 polymer ?
#
loop_
_entity_poly.entity_id
_entity_poly.type
_entity_poly.pdbx_seq_one_letter_code
_entity_poly.pdbx_strand_id
1 'polypeptide(L)' 'MSYEDAQRDKLAYGTPEMVVDRLRELREVLGISTLLAQMNCGQQIPSPRIVDSMRLFMEKVAPALK' A
#
# COMPACT_ATOMS: atom_id res chain seq x y z
N MET A 1 6.56 -0.13 18.39
CA MET A 1 5.47 -0.10 17.39
C MET A 1 4.95 -1.50 17.30
N SER A 2 3.70 -1.73 17.69
CA SER A 2 3.10 -3.06 17.55
C SER A 2 2.75 -3.34 16.09
N TYR A 3 2.51 -4.60 15.76
CA TYR A 3 1.99 -4.96 14.44
C TYR A 3 0.63 -4.29 14.17
N GLU A 4 -0.22 -4.20 15.19
CA GLU A 4 -1.52 -3.54 15.12
C GLU A 4 -1.40 -2.05 14.81
N ASP A 5 -0.42 -1.36 15.43
CA ASP A 5 -0.13 0.05 15.11
C ASP A 5 0.31 0.21 13.65
N ALA A 6 1.19 -0.66 13.17
CA ALA A 6 1.62 -0.62 11.78
C ALA A 6 0.46 -0.91 10.82
N GLN A 7 -0.40 -1.86 11.16
CA GLN A 7 -1.58 -2.20 10.37
C GLN A 7 -2.57 -1.03 10.30
N ARG A 8 -2.82 -0.36 11.43
CA ARG A 8 -3.71 0.78 11.54
C ARG A 8 -3.20 2.00 10.77
N ASP A 9 -1.90 2.25 10.79
CA ASP A 9 -1.37 3.55 10.33
C ASP A 9 -0.64 3.49 8.97
N LYS A 10 -0.10 2.33 8.57
CA LYS A 10 0.95 2.29 7.53
C LYS A 10 0.86 1.14 6.53
N LEU A 11 0.13 0.07 6.84
CA LEU A 11 0.09 -1.12 5.97
C LEU A 11 -1.14 -1.12 5.06
N ALA A 12 -0.88 -1.37 3.78
CA ALA A 12 -1.87 -1.76 2.78
C ALA A 12 -1.31 -2.95 1.99
N TYR A 13 -2.00 -4.08 2.03
CA TYR A 13 -1.59 -5.32 1.35
C TYR A 13 -2.82 -6.16 0.99
N GLY A 14 -2.68 -7.06 0.00
CA GLY A 14 -3.77 -7.91 -0.48
C GLY A 14 -3.94 -7.78 -1.99
N THR A 15 -5.18 -7.94 -2.46
CA THR A 15 -5.53 -7.67 -3.87
C THR A 15 -5.49 -6.17 -4.16
N PRO A 16 -5.41 -5.75 -5.43
CA PRO A 16 -5.46 -4.34 -5.77
C PRO A 16 -6.68 -3.60 -5.19
N GLU A 17 -7.85 -4.23 -5.18
CA GLU A 17 -9.10 -3.67 -4.65
C GLU A 17 -8.98 -3.40 -3.14
N MET A 18 -8.48 -4.39 -2.39
CA MET A 18 -8.25 -4.24 -0.95
C MET A 18 -7.26 -3.10 -0.64
N VAL A 19 -6.22 -2.96 -1.46
CA VAL A 19 -5.23 -1.90 -1.30
C VAL A 19 -5.83 -0.52 -1.62
N VAL A 20 -6.67 -0.40 -2.65
CA VAL A 20 -7.38 0.85 -2.98
C VAL A 20 -8.27 1.28 -1.82
N ASP A 21 -9.10 0.38 -1.32
CA ASP A 21 -10.02 0.68 -0.22
C ASP A 21 -9.25 1.12 1.04
N ARG A 22 -8.17 0.41 1.36
CA ARG A 22 -7.33 0.75 2.50
C ARG A 22 -6.65 2.10 2.37
N LEU A 23 -6.14 2.44 1.19
CA LEU A 23 -5.49 3.72 0.95
C LEU A 23 -6.47 4.90 0.98
N ARG A 24 -7.72 4.70 0.54
CA ARG A 24 -8.79 5.70 0.68
C ARG A 24 -9.15 5.93 2.15
N GLU A 25 -9.32 4.87 2.92
CA GLU A 25 -9.59 4.96 4.36
C GLU A 25 -8.45 5.72 5.08
N LEU A 26 -7.19 5.36 4.80
CA LEU A 26 -6.03 6.06 5.37
C LEU A 26 -6.00 7.54 4.96
N ARG A 27 -6.38 7.87 3.73
CA ARG A 27 -6.49 9.26 3.25
C ARG A 27 -7.51 10.06 4.05
N GLU A 28 -8.67 9.48 4.29
CA GLU A 28 -9.77 10.12 5.02
C GLU A 28 -9.44 10.28 6.51
N VAL A 29 -8.92 9.23 7.15
CA VAL A 29 -8.62 9.22 8.59
C VAL A 29 -7.42 10.11 8.92
N LEU A 30 -6.38 10.10 8.08
CA LEU A 30 -5.12 10.80 8.37
C LEU A 30 -4.98 12.15 7.65
N GLY A 31 -5.89 12.48 6.72
CA GLY A 31 -5.85 13.74 5.96
C GLY A 31 -4.63 13.88 5.05
N ILE A 32 -4.05 12.77 4.60
CA ILE A 32 -2.81 12.75 3.81
C ILE A 32 -3.07 13.08 2.34
N SER A 33 -2.34 14.05 1.78
CA SER A 33 -2.44 14.45 0.37
C SER A 33 -1.52 13.67 -0.56
N THR A 34 -0.45 13.09 0.00
CA THR A 34 0.61 12.43 -0.76
C THR A 34 0.94 11.07 -0.13
N LEU A 35 1.12 10.06 -0.97
CA LEU A 35 1.52 8.71 -0.57
C LEU A 35 2.97 8.45 -0.98
N LEU A 36 3.80 8.07 0.00
CA LEU A 36 5.11 7.46 -0.25
C LEU A 36 5.02 5.98 0.15
N ALA A 37 5.12 5.08 -0.83
CA ALA A 37 4.96 3.65 -0.60
C ALA A 37 6.33 2.94 -0.56
N GLN A 38 6.61 2.25 0.55
CA GLN A 38 7.73 1.31 0.64
C GLN A 38 7.20 -0.10 0.37
N MET A 39 7.53 -0.66 -0.81
CA MET A 39 6.99 -1.95 -1.26
C MET A 39 7.89 -3.16 -0.92
N ASN A 40 9.07 -2.91 -0.37
CA ASN A 40 10.09 -3.90 -0.01
C ASN A 40 10.24 -4.06 1.51
N CYS A 41 9.15 -3.93 2.26
CA CYS A 41 9.16 -4.02 3.72
C CYS A 41 9.85 -5.30 4.22
N GLY A 42 10.75 -5.15 5.19
CA GLY A 42 11.44 -6.26 5.85
C GLY A 42 12.57 -6.91 5.05
N GLN A 43 12.86 -6.46 3.81
CA GLN A 43 13.96 -6.95 2.95
C GLN A 43 13.96 -8.47 2.65
N GLN A 44 12.88 -9.18 2.98
CA GLN A 44 12.76 -10.64 2.79
C GLN A 44 12.00 -11.02 1.53
N ILE A 45 11.38 -10.05 0.84
CA ILE A 45 10.60 -10.32 -0.38
C ILE A 45 11.55 -10.40 -1.58
N PRO A 46 11.52 -11.48 -2.38
CA PRO A 46 12.32 -11.60 -3.59
C PRO A 46 12.02 -10.46 -4.58
N SER A 47 13.06 -9.92 -5.23
CA SER A 47 12.95 -8.80 -6.17
C SER A 47 11.87 -8.97 -7.24
N PRO A 48 11.69 -10.15 -7.89
CA PRO A 48 10.64 -10.32 -8.90
C PRO A 48 9.23 -10.04 -8.34
N ARG A 49 8.95 -10.46 -7.11
CA ARG A 49 7.64 -10.23 -6.47
C ARG A 49 7.41 -8.76 -6.14
N ILE A 50 8.47 -8.03 -5.79
CA ILE A 50 8.40 -6.58 -5.56
C ILE A 50 8.05 -5.89 -6.87
N VAL A 51 8.73 -6.25 -7.97
CA VAL A 51 8.49 -5.68 -9.30
C VAL A 51 7.06 -5.95 -9.78
N ASP A 52 6.56 -7.18 -9.60
CA ASP A 52 5.17 -7.52 -9.94
C ASP A 52 4.16 -6.71 -9.12
N SER A 53 4.43 -6.54 -7.82
CA SER A 53 3.59 -5.72 -6.94
C SER A 53 3.58 -4.25 -7.37
N MET A 54 4.75 -3.69 -7.71
CA MET A 54 4.86 -2.33 -8.27
C MET A 54 4.07 -2.19 -9.58
N ARG A 55 4.12 -3.21 -10.44
CA ARG A 55 3.35 -3.22 -11.69
C ARG A 55 1.85 -3.20 -11.42
N LEU A 56 1.35 -4.08 -10.56
CA LEU A 56 -0.05 -4.11 -10.16
C LEU A 56 -0.49 -2.79 -9.52
N PHE A 57 0.36 -2.19 -8.69
CA PHE A 57 0.09 -0.90 -8.09
C PHE A 57 -0.11 0.18 -9.16
N MET A 58 0.81 0.27 -10.12
CA MET A 58 0.73 1.27 -11.19
C MET A 58 -0.43 1.03 -12.17
N GLU A 59 -0.75 -0.22 -12.47
CA GLU A 59 -1.81 -0.58 -13.44
C GLU A 59 -3.22 -0.55 -12.84
N LYS A 60 -3.38 -0.88 -11.56
CA LYS A 60 -4.69 -1.13 -10.93
C LYS A 60 -5.00 -0.20 -9.77
N VAL A 61 -4.01 0.13 -8.94
CA VAL A 61 -4.24 0.89 -7.70
C VAL A 61 -4.14 2.39 -7.96
N ALA A 62 -3.02 2.88 -8.48
CA ALA A 62 -2.79 4.31 -8.70
C ALA A 62 -3.87 4.98 -9.58
N PRO A 63 -4.39 4.36 -10.67
CA PRO A 63 -5.47 4.95 -11.45
C PRO A 63 -6.80 5.07 -10.67
N ALA A 64 -7.06 4.17 -9.72
CA ALA A 64 -8.29 4.15 -8.92
C ALA A 64 -8.25 5.14 -7.74
N LEU A 65 -7.07 5.67 -7.40
CA LEU A 65 -6.88 6.65 -6.32
C LEU A 65 -6.97 8.11 -6.78
N LYS A 66 -7.06 8.34 -8.11
CA LYS A 66 -7.30 9.66 -8.70
C LYS A 66 -8.64 10.25 -8.25
#